data_AF-A0A3D1CIE6-F1
#
_entry.id   AF-A0A3D1CIE6-F1
#
_cell.length_a   1.000
_cell.length_b   1.000
_cell.length_c   1.000
_cell.angle_alpha   90.00
_cell.angle_beta   90.00
_cell.angle_gamma   90.00
#
_symmetry.space_group_name_H-M   'P 1'
#
loop_
_entity.id
_entity.type
_entity.pdbx_description
1 polymer ?
#
loop_
_entity_poly.entity_id
_entity_poly.type
_entity_poly.pdbx_seq_one_letter_code
_entity_poly.pdbx_strand_id
1 'polypeptide(L)'
;CIMRTLHFANFGGYTVRWIYFILGMAGTIMMATGAILFMVKRRQKSLNEFGAQTPKVYRAIEVLNISAISGLMVACVAYFWINRLLPLDVPERASWEIKLFFFIWLGSLLHAALRPASRAWIEQLSLFAALCLLLPILNWLTTGHHLISHFIEGDWLNVGLELTVVLFGVLGVCSVKILKSKQHKAAIQGSSRYKTKSEAA
;
A
#
# COMPACT_ATOMS: atom_id res chain seq x y z
N CYS A 1 4.96 14.67 -35.83
CA CYS A 1 4.11 13.49 -35.54
C CYS A 1 4.88 12.26 -35.03
N ILE A 2 6.22 12.17 -35.20
CA ILE A 2 7.00 10.97 -34.85
C ILE A 2 7.59 11.04 -33.42
N MET A 3 7.83 12.24 -32.88
CA MET A 3 8.32 12.41 -31.49
C MET A 3 7.26 12.07 -30.42
N ARG A 4 5.96 12.12 -30.73
CA ARG A 4 4.92 11.68 -29.79
C ARG A 4 4.94 10.15 -29.65
N THR A 5 5.24 9.41 -30.71
CA THR A 5 5.28 7.95 -30.69
C THR A 5 6.59 7.38 -30.10
N LEU A 6 7.65 8.19 -30.05
CA LEU A 6 8.88 7.90 -29.29
C LEU A 6 8.77 8.29 -27.80
N HIS A 7 8.00 9.34 -27.49
CA HIS A 7 7.79 9.81 -26.12
C HIS A 7 6.74 8.99 -25.34
N PHE A 8 5.75 8.44 -26.05
CA PHE A 8 4.85 7.42 -25.51
C PHE A 8 5.49 6.06 -25.79
N ALA A 9 6.04 5.39 -24.78
CA ALA A 9 6.71 4.09 -24.83
C ALA A 9 5.88 2.94 -25.46
N ASN A 10 5.54 3.06 -26.75
CA ASN A 10 4.82 2.07 -27.55
C ASN A 10 5.78 1.26 -28.42
N PHE A 11 7.06 1.64 -28.48
CA PHE A 11 8.09 0.98 -29.29
C PHE A 11 8.53 -0.39 -28.75
N GLY A 12 8.19 -0.73 -27.50
CA GLY A 12 8.69 -1.94 -26.83
C GLY A 12 7.64 -3.01 -26.53
N GLY A 13 6.41 -2.86 -27.04
CA GLY A 13 5.31 -3.77 -26.77
C GLY A 13 4.98 -3.93 -25.28
N TYR A 14 4.30 -5.01 -24.92
CA TYR A 14 3.92 -5.32 -23.54
C TYR A 14 5.16 -5.50 -22.62
N THR A 15 6.24 -6.08 -23.13
CA THR A 15 7.46 -6.39 -22.36
C THR A 15 8.12 -5.15 -21.76
N VAL A 16 8.26 -4.07 -22.53
CA VAL A 16 8.91 -2.85 -22.02
C VAL A 16 8.05 -2.15 -20.96
N ARG A 17 6.72 -2.21 -21.07
CA ARG A 17 5.81 -1.70 -20.03
C ARG A 17 6.00 -2.44 -18.70
N TRP A 18 6.18 -3.76 -18.75
CA TRP A 18 6.50 -4.56 -17.57
C TRP A 18 7.87 -4.23 -16.97
N ILE A 19 8.89 -3.99 -17.80
CA ILE A 19 10.21 -3.57 -17.32
C ILE A 19 10.11 -2.22 -16.61
N TYR A 20 9.44 -1.22 -17.21
CA TYR A 20 9.20 0.08 -16.56
C TYR A 20 8.43 -0.06 -15.25
N PHE A 21 7.43 -0.94 -15.21
CA PHE A 21 6.68 -1.24 -13.99
C PHE A 21 7.59 -1.82 -12.89
N ILE A 22 8.43 -2.80 -13.22
CA ILE A 22 9.37 -3.41 -12.26
C ILE A 22 10.41 -2.40 -11.77
N LEU A 23 10.96 -1.58 -12.66
CA LEU A 23 11.92 -0.53 -12.29
C LEU A 23 11.26 0.53 -11.38
N GLY A 24 10.03 0.94 -11.69
CA GLY A 24 9.27 1.86 -10.85
C GLY A 24 9.00 1.30 -9.45
N MET A 25 8.61 0.01 -9.36
CA MET A 25 8.45 -0.68 -8.08
C MET A 25 9.76 -0.75 -7.31
N ALA A 26 10.87 -1.10 -7.96
CA ALA A 26 12.19 -1.15 -7.32
C ALA A 26 12.59 0.23 -6.77
N GLY A 27 12.37 1.31 -7.53
CA GLY A 27 12.61 2.68 -7.08
C GLY A 27 11.77 3.04 -5.85
N THR A 28 10.50 2.65 -5.83
CA THR A 28 9.58 2.90 -4.72
C THR A 28 9.99 2.14 -3.47
N ILE A 29 10.35 0.85 -3.61
CA ILE A 29 10.84 0.01 -2.52
C ILE A 29 12.14 0.58 -1.95
N MET A 30 13.05 1.04 -2.80
CA MET A 30 14.31 1.66 -2.38
C MET A 30 14.06 2.93 -1.54
N MET A 31 13.19 3.84 -2.01
CA MET A 31 12.85 5.06 -1.27
C MET A 31 12.15 4.75 0.06
N ALA A 32 11.18 3.82 0.06
CA ALA A 32 10.48 3.40 1.27
C ALA A 32 11.44 2.77 2.29
N THR A 33 12.35 1.91 1.83
CA THR A 33 13.36 1.27 2.68
C THR A 33 14.32 2.32 3.26
N GLY A 34 14.74 3.31 2.47
CA GLY A 34 15.57 4.43 2.94
C GLY A 34 14.90 5.21 4.06
N ALA A 35 13.62 5.56 3.91
CA ALA A 35 12.85 6.26 4.94
C ALA A 35 12.71 5.43 6.23
N ILE A 36 12.44 4.12 6.12
CA ILE A 36 12.33 3.21 7.26
C ILE A 36 13.68 3.06 7.97
N LEU A 37 14.77 2.80 7.24
CA LEU A 37 16.11 2.62 7.82
C LEU A 37 16.61 3.90 8.49
N PHE A 38 16.36 5.06 7.87
CA PHE A 38 16.67 6.35 8.48
C PHE A 38 15.93 6.52 9.81
N MET A 39 14.64 6.19 9.84
CA MET A 39 13.84 6.24 11.08
C MET A 39 14.37 5.27 12.14
N VAL A 40 14.68 4.02 11.79
CA VAL A 40 15.20 3.01 12.74
C VAL A 40 16.56 3.41 13.31
N LYS A 41 17.49 3.86 12.45
CA LYS A 41 18.81 4.32 12.86
C LYS A 41 18.71 5.56 13.76
N ARG A 42 17.80 6.48 13.45
CA ARG A 42 17.54 7.67 14.28
C ARG A 42 16.88 7.29 15.61
N ARG A 43 15.98 6.31 15.62
CA ARG A 43 15.32 5.80 16.83
C ARG A 43 16.30 5.15 17.82
N GLN A 44 17.31 4.43 17.32
CA GLN A 44 18.38 3.88 18.17
C GLN A 44 19.31 4.96 18.74
N LYS A 45 19.54 6.04 17.99
CA LYS A 45 20.42 7.14 18.42
C LYS A 45 19.75 8.13 19.38
N SER A 46 18.41 8.23 19.36
CA SER A 46 17.64 9.26 20.07
C SER A 46 17.25 8.94 21.51
N LEU A 47 17.91 7.98 22.18
CA LEU A 47 17.69 7.82 23.61
C LEU A 47 18.16 9.04 24.42
N ASN A 48 18.86 10.03 23.83
CA ASN A 48 19.40 11.18 24.58
C ASN A 48 19.42 12.57 23.87
N GLU A 49 18.75 12.82 22.72
CA GLU A 49 18.98 14.08 21.94
C GLU A 49 17.85 15.15 21.95
N PHE A 50 16.58 14.83 22.28
CA PHE A 50 15.46 15.81 22.17
C PHE A 50 14.56 15.96 23.42
N GLY A 51 15.01 15.51 24.59
CA GLY A 51 14.28 15.69 25.85
C GLY A 51 12.83 15.17 25.82
N ALA A 52 11.90 15.84 26.51
CA ALA A 52 10.50 15.41 26.69
C ALA A 52 9.60 15.44 25.43
N GLN A 53 10.01 16.08 24.33
CA GLN A 53 9.22 16.16 23.08
C GLN A 53 9.60 15.10 22.04
N THR A 54 10.67 14.33 22.29
CA THR A 54 11.09 13.18 21.47
C THR A 54 9.91 12.27 21.09
N PRO A 55 8.99 11.87 22.00
CA PRO A 55 7.91 10.94 21.66
C PRO A 55 6.95 11.47 20.58
N LYS A 56 6.68 12.79 20.55
CA LYS A 56 5.72 13.38 19.61
C LYS A 56 6.29 13.50 18.19
N VAL A 57 7.56 13.86 18.06
CA VAL A 57 8.22 13.96 16.75
C VAL A 57 8.36 12.57 16.13
N TYR A 58 8.74 11.56 16.92
CA TYR A 58 8.79 10.18 16.44
C TYR A 58 7.41 9.67 16.02
N ARG A 59 6.37 10.01 16.78
CA ARG A 59 4.98 9.68 16.42
C ARG A 59 4.58 10.31 15.09
N ALA A 60 4.89 11.59 14.86
CA ALA A 60 4.59 12.26 13.60
C ALA A 60 5.32 11.59 12.40
N ILE A 61 6.59 11.23 12.57
CA ILE A 61 7.37 10.53 11.54
C ILE A 61 6.79 9.13 11.27
N GLU A 62 6.38 8.40 12.30
CA GLU A 62 5.73 7.10 12.13
C GLU A 62 4.42 7.22 11.35
N VAL A 63 3.57 8.19 11.70
CA VAL A 63 2.30 8.46 11.00
C VAL A 63 2.54 8.82 9.54
N LEU A 64 3.53 9.69 9.28
CA LEU A 64 3.86 10.11 7.92
C LEU A 64 4.42 8.95 7.09
N ASN A 65 5.28 8.11 7.66
CA ASN A 65 5.78 6.91 6.98
C ASN A 65 4.67 5.90 6.69
N ILE A 66 3.76 5.66 7.64
CA ILE A 66 2.59 4.80 7.45
C ILE A 66 1.74 5.34 6.29
N SER A 67 1.37 6.61 6.35
CA SER A 67 0.53 7.23 5.31
C SER A 67 1.22 7.28 3.95
N ALA A 68 2.54 7.51 3.91
CA ALA A 68 3.30 7.57 2.67
C ALA A 68 3.44 6.18 2.01
N ILE A 69 3.58 5.12 2.79
CA ILE A 69 3.77 3.76 2.28
C ILE A 69 2.41 3.07 2.11
N SER A 70 1.74 2.71 3.20
CA SER A 70 0.47 1.97 3.12
C SER A 70 -0.69 2.85 2.66
N GLY A 71 -0.73 4.12 3.09
CA GLY A 71 -1.78 5.04 2.65
C GLY A 71 -1.76 5.28 1.14
N LEU A 72 -0.58 5.44 0.55
CA LEU A 72 -0.43 5.61 -0.89
C LEU A 72 -0.80 4.34 -1.66
N MET A 73 -0.39 3.16 -1.16
CA MET A 73 -0.80 1.87 -1.75
C MET A 73 -2.33 1.73 -1.78
N VAL A 74 -3.03 2.07 -0.68
CA VAL A 74 -4.50 2.05 -0.62
C VAL A 74 -5.10 3.04 -1.62
N ALA A 75 -4.58 4.27 -1.69
CA ALA A 75 -5.07 5.29 -2.61
C ALA A 75 -4.91 4.86 -4.08
N CYS A 76 -3.79 4.23 -4.44
CA CYS A 76 -3.56 3.69 -5.78
C CYS A 76 -4.58 2.60 -6.15
N VAL A 77 -4.88 1.66 -5.24
CA VAL A 77 -5.88 0.61 -5.53
C VAL A 77 -7.29 1.20 -5.57
N ALA A 78 -7.60 2.12 -4.67
CA ALA A 78 -8.88 2.81 -4.67
C ALA A 78 -9.11 3.63 -5.95
N TYR A 79 -8.06 4.16 -6.57
CA TYR A 79 -8.15 4.81 -7.89
C TYR A 79 -8.73 3.86 -8.95
N PHE A 80 -8.28 2.60 -8.99
CA PHE A 80 -8.84 1.61 -9.92
C PHE A 80 -10.32 1.31 -9.64
N TRP A 81 -10.72 1.31 -8.36
CA TRP A 81 -12.12 1.19 -7.98
C TRP A 81 -12.94 2.39 -8.44
N ILE A 82 -12.45 3.60 -8.20
CA ILE A 82 -13.12 4.84 -8.61
C ILE A 82 -13.30 4.87 -10.12
N ASN A 83 -12.26 4.58 -10.89
CA ASN A 83 -12.31 4.59 -12.35
C ASN A 83 -13.41 3.66 -12.90
N ARG A 84 -13.70 2.58 -12.17
CA ARG A 84 -14.69 1.56 -12.52
C ARG A 84 -16.11 1.85 -12.05
N LEU A 85 -16.28 2.43 -10.85
CA LEU A 85 -17.60 2.78 -10.30
C LEU A 85 -18.12 4.14 -10.75
N LEU A 86 -17.25 5.03 -11.23
CA LEU A 86 -17.67 6.36 -11.66
C LEU A 86 -18.56 6.23 -12.92
N PRO A 87 -19.71 6.92 -13.02
CA PRO A 87 -20.58 6.94 -14.21
C PRO A 87 -19.96 7.75 -15.35
N LEU A 88 -20.13 7.32 -16.61
CA LEU A 88 -19.46 7.95 -17.77
C LEU A 88 -19.86 9.43 -17.98
N ASP A 89 -21.00 9.85 -17.47
CA ASP A 89 -21.59 11.18 -17.67
C ASP A 89 -21.08 12.28 -16.72
N VAL A 90 -20.02 12.04 -15.94
CA VAL A 90 -19.50 13.06 -15.00
C VAL A 90 -18.60 14.06 -15.75
N PRO A 91 -18.91 15.37 -15.75
CA PRO A 91 -18.01 16.38 -16.29
C PRO A 91 -16.72 16.46 -15.46
N GLU A 92 -15.58 16.63 -16.12
CA GLU A 92 -14.24 16.67 -15.50
C GLU A 92 -13.87 15.46 -14.62
N ARG A 93 -14.12 14.24 -15.12
CA ARG A 93 -13.74 12.99 -14.44
C ARG A 93 -12.32 12.97 -13.88
N ALA A 94 -11.33 13.36 -14.69
CA ALA A 94 -9.93 13.33 -14.27
C ALA A 94 -9.67 14.20 -13.01
N SER A 95 -10.31 15.37 -12.92
CA SER A 95 -10.23 16.24 -11.74
C SER A 95 -10.81 15.57 -10.50
N TRP A 96 -11.93 14.85 -10.67
CA TRP A 96 -12.59 14.10 -9.58
C TRP A 96 -11.78 12.89 -9.11
N GLU A 97 -11.19 12.13 -10.04
CA GLU A 97 -10.32 10.99 -9.73
C GLU A 97 -9.12 11.41 -8.86
N ILE A 98 -8.47 12.52 -9.23
CA ILE A 98 -7.35 13.08 -8.46
C ILE A 98 -7.81 13.55 -7.09
N LYS A 99 -8.94 14.27 -7.00
CA LYS A 99 -9.49 14.73 -5.71
C LYS A 99 -9.77 13.56 -4.77
N LEU A 100 -10.46 12.53 -5.26
CA LEU A 100 -10.80 11.35 -4.47
C LEU A 100 -9.56 10.58 -4.02
N PHE A 101 -8.55 10.47 -4.90
CA PHE A 101 -7.25 9.90 -4.54
C PHE A 101 -6.62 10.64 -3.35
N PHE A 102 -6.55 11.98 -3.40
CA PHE A 102 -6.03 12.78 -2.31
C PHE A 102 -6.90 12.69 -1.05
N PHE A 103 -8.22 12.62 -1.17
CA PHE A 103 -9.12 12.43 -0.02
C PHE A 103 -8.88 11.09 0.69
N ILE A 104 -8.74 9.99 -0.07
CA ILE A 104 -8.43 8.67 0.49
C ILE A 104 -7.05 8.68 1.16
N TRP A 105 -6.07 9.30 0.52
CA TRP A 105 -4.73 9.42 1.08
C TRP A 105 -4.71 10.27 2.37
N LEU A 106 -5.38 11.42 2.41
CA LEU A 106 -5.53 12.24 3.61
C LEU A 106 -6.34 11.53 4.71
N GLY A 107 -7.39 10.80 4.34
CA GLY A 107 -8.13 9.93 5.27
C GLY A 107 -7.23 8.87 5.89
N SER A 108 -6.33 8.27 5.11
CA SER A 108 -5.33 7.33 5.60
C SER A 108 -4.34 7.99 6.57
N LEU A 109 -3.96 9.24 6.33
CA LEU A 109 -3.11 10.03 7.21
C LEU A 109 -3.79 10.28 8.56
N LEU A 110 -5.03 10.76 8.53
CA LEU A 110 -5.85 10.99 9.72
C LEU A 110 -6.04 9.69 10.51
N HIS A 111 -6.34 8.59 9.83
CA HIS A 111 -6.47 7.27 10.45
C HIS A 111 -5.18 6.84 11.17
N ALA A 112 -4.03 7.01 10.53
CA ALA A 112 -2.73 6.70 11.11
C ALA A 112 -2.41 7.62 12.31
N ALA A 113 -2.82 8.89 12.29
CA ALA A 113 -2.66 9.82 13.40
C ALA A 113 -3.46 9.40 14.64
N LEU A 114 -4.72 8.99 14.44
CA LEU A 114 -5.66 8.64 15.50
C LEU A 114 -5.42 7.24 16.10
N ARG A 115 -4.82 6.30 15.35
CA ARG A 115 -4.61 4.90 15.77
C ARG A 115 -3.15 4.60 16.12
N PRO A 116 -2.86 3.73 17.12
CA PRO A 116 -1.51 3.28 17.40
C PRO A 116 -0.81 2.77 16.14
N ALA A 117 0.45 3.17 15.90
CA ALA A 117 1.18 2.87 14.66
C ALA A 117 1.12 1.39 14.27
N SER A 118 1.28 0.50 15.25
CA SER A 118 1.24 -0.95 15.08
C SER A 118 -0.11 -1.47 14.54
N ARG A 119 -1.23 -0.86 14.94
CA ARG A 119 -2.57 -1.20 14.43
C ARG A 119 -2.85 -0.52 13.11
N ALA A 120 -2.46 0.75 12.94
CA ALA A 120 -2.64 1.49 11.70
C ALA A 120 -2.00 0.77 10.50
N TRP A 121 -0.78 0.23 10.67
CA TRP A 121 -0.14 -0.61 9.65
C TRP A 121 -0.98 -1.82 9.25
N ILE A 122 -1.50 -2.57 10.23
CA ILE A 122 -2.29 -3.78 9.98
C ILE A 122 -3.61 -3.41 9.31
N GLU A 123 -4.30 -2.40 9.81
CA GLU A 123 -5.60 -1.97 9.30
C GLU A 123 -5.48 -1.46 7.86
N GLN A 124 -4.52 -0.58 7.55
CA GLN A 124 -4.33 -0.08 6.19
C GLN A 124 -3.86 -1.15 5.21
N LEU A 125 -2.94 -2.03 5.61
CA LEU A 125 -2.53 -3.16 4.77
C LEU A 125 -3.67 -4.17 4.58
N SER A 126 -4.53 -4.36 5.58
CA SER A 126 -5.71 -5.22 5.42
C SER A 126 -6.74 -4.62 4.49
N LEU A 127 -6.96 -3.30 4.55
CA LEU A 127 -7.83 -2.59 3.62
C LEU A 127 -7.28 -2.66 2.19
N PHE A 128 -5.98 -2.44 2.01
CA PHE A 128 -5.30 -2.62 0.73
C PHE A 128 -5.51 -4.03 0.17
N ALA A 129 -5.23 -5.05 0.97
CA ALA A 129 -5.38 -6.45 0.56
C ALA A 129 -6.84 -6.79 0.20
N ALA A 130 -7.80 -6.32 1.00
CA ALA A 130 -9.22 -6.51 0.72
C ALA A 130 -9.62 -5.84 -0.60
N LEU A 131 -9.23 -4.58 -0.82
CA LEU A 131 -9.52 -3.85 -2.06
C LEU A 131 -8.90 -4.51 -3.29
N CYS A 132 -7.68 -5.06 -3.18
CA CYS A 132 -7.06 -5.82 -4.25
C CYS A 132 -7.83 -7.12 -4.54
N LEU A 133 -8.19 -7.91 -3.53
CA LEU A 133 -8.88 -9.19 -3.73
C LEU A 133 -10.34 -9.03 -4.15
N LEU A 134 -10.99 -7.93 -3.78
CA LEU A 134 -12.35 -7.61 -4.19
C LEU A 134 -12.41 -7.03 -5.62
N LEU A 135 -11.28 -6.58 -6.18
CA LEU A 135 -11.24 -5.96 -7.51
C LEU A 135 -11.62 -6.94 -8.65
N PRO A 136 -11.12 -8.19 -8.68
CA PRO A 136 -11.57 -9.21 -9.66
C PRO A 136 -13.05 -9.57 -9.48
N ILE A 137 -13.56 -9.54 -8.24
CA ILE A 137 -14.98 -9.80 -7.95
C ILE A 137 -15.84 -8.66 -8.51
N LEU A 138 -15.38 -7.43 -8.34
CA LEU A 138 -16.02 -6.25 -8.93
C LEU A 138 -15.95 -6.31 -10.48
N ASN A 139 -14.85 -6.81 -11.05
CA ASN A 139 -14.73 -7.03 -12.49
C ASN A 139 -15.82 -7.98 -13.00
N TRP A 140 -15.97 -9.10 -12.32
CA TRP A 140 -17.02 -10.06 -12.65
C TRP A 140 -18.43 -9.46 -12.53
N LEU A 141 -18.73 -8.72 -11.46
CA LEU A 141 -20.05 -8.11 -11.24
C LEU A 141 -20.40 -7.00 -12.24
N THR A 142 -19.42 -6.19 -12.65
CA THR A 142 -19.65 -5.03 -13.52
C THR A 142 -19.62 -5.37 -15.00
N THR A 143 -18.82 -6.36 -15.40
CA THR A 143 -18.55 -6.65 -16.81
C THR A 143 -18.93 -8.07 -17.21
N GLY A 144 -19.22 -8.96 -16.25
CA GLY A 144 -19.59 -10.36 -16.51
C GLY A 144 -18.44 -11.23 -17.02
N HIS A 145 -17.28 -10.63 -17.31
CA HIS A 145 -16.08 -11.31 -17.80
C HIS A 145 -15.19 -11.72 -16.63
N HIS A 146 -14.56 -12.88 -16.76
CA HIS A 146 -13.64 -13.47 -15.81
C HIS A 146 -12.22 -13.51 -16.39
N LEU A 147 -11.22 -13.72 -15.54
CA LEU A 147 -9.82 -13.98 -15.91
C LEU A 147 -9.68 -15.00 -17.06
N ILE A 148 -10.57 -16.01 -17.11
CA ILE A 148 -10.61 -17.04 -18.15
C ILE A 148 -11.22 -16.52 -19.47
N SER A 149 -12.23 -15.65 -19.44
CA SER A 149 -12.81 -15.09 -20.66
C SER A 149 -11.86 -14.08 -21.32
N HIS A 150 -11.14 -13.27 -20.55
CA HIS A 150 -10.10 -12.38 -21.08
C HIS A 150 -8.91 -13.15 -21.68
N PHE A 151 -8.60 -14.33 -21.14
CA PHE A 151 -7.58 -15.22 -21.69
C PHE A 151 -7.99 -15.81 -23.04
N ILE A 152 -9.28 -16.09 -23.23
CA ILE A 152 -9.85 -16.60 -24.48
C ILE A 152 -9.97 -15.48 -25.53
N GLU A 153 -10.28 -14.25 -25.11
CA GLU A 153 -10.38 -13.07 -25.98
C GLU A 153 -9.03 -12.49 -26.42
N GLY A 154 -7.93 -12.94 -25.80
CA GLY A 154 -6.57 -12.49 -26.14
C GLY A 154 -6.21 -11.12 -25.59
N ASP A 155 -6.94 -10.60 -24.59
CA ASP A 155 -6.64 -9.33 -23.93
C ASP A 155 -5.62 -9.50 -22.79
N TRP A 156 -4.37 -9.69 -23.20
CA TRP A 156 -3.23 -9.91 -22.30
C TRP A 156 -3.00 -8.77 -21.30
N LEU A 157 -3.51 -7.56 -21.56
CA LEU A 157 -3.34 -6.42 -20.68
C LEU A 157 -4.23 -6.54 -19.45
N ASN A 158 -5.51 -6.88 -19.65
CA ASN A 158 -6.45 -7.11 -18.56
C ASN A 158 -6.07 -8.36 -17.74
N VAL A 159 -5.59 -9.43 -18.40
CA VAL A 159 -5.06 -10.62 -17.70
C VAL A 159 -3.87 -10.26 -16.79
N GLY A 160 -2.92 -9.47 -17.30
CA GLY A 160 -1.76 -9.01 -16.52
C GLY A 160 -2.14 -8.13 -15.33
N LEU A 161 -3.15 -7.28 -15.50
CA LEU A 161 -3.69 -6.45 -14.43
C LEU A 161 -4.39 -7.29 -13.36
N GLU A 162 -5.25 -8.25 -13.73
CA GLU A 162 -5.90 -9.12 -12.76
C GLU A 162 -4.88 -9.95 -11.98
N LEU A 163 -3.88 -10.53 -12.66
CA LEU A 163 -2.82 -11.32 -12.02
C LEU A 163 -2.01 -10.48 -11.01
N THR A 164 -1.62 -9.26 -11.39
CA THR A 164 -0.86 -8.37 -10.50
C THR A 164 -1.69 -7.95 -9.30
N VAL A 165 -2.95 -7.58 -9.50
CA VAL A 165 -3.85 -7.20 -8.41
C VAL A 165 -4.06 -8.36 -7.43
N VAL A 166 -4.25 -9.59 -7.92
CA VAL A 166 -4.33 -10.78 -7.08
C VAL A 166 -3.02 -11.02 -6.34
N LEU A 167 -1.88 -10.92 -7.02
CA LEU A 167 -0.56 -11.10 -6.41
C LEU A 167 -0.34 -10.07 -5.28
N PHE A 168 -0.63 -8.79 -5.50
CA PHE A 168 -0.52 -7.76 -4.46
C PHE A 168 -1.51 -7.98 -3.31
N GLY A 169 -2.72 -8.46 -3.60
CA GLY A 169 -3.69 -8.86 -2.59
C GLY A 169 -3.16 -9.97 -1.67
N VAL A 170 -2.61 -11.03 -2.26
CA VAL A 170 -2.00 -12.15 -1.53
C VAL A 170 -0.79 -11.68 -0.71
N LEU A 171 0.11 -10.89 -1.31
CA LEU A 171 1.24 -10.32 -0.61
C LEU A 171 0.79 -9.45 0.58
N GLY A 172 -0.24 -8.63 0.41
CA GLY A 172 -0.84 -7.83 1.47
C GLY A 172 -1.37 -8.67 2.63
N VAL A 173 -2.11 -9.76 2.35
CA VAL A 173 -2.57 -10.71 3.37
C VAL A 173 -1.39 -11.35 4.11
N CYS A 174 -0.35 -11.78 3.37
CA CYS A 174 0.86 -12.35 3.96
C CYS A 174 1.56 -11.34 4.89
N SER A 175 1.74 -10.09 4.45
CA SER A 175 2.31 -9.02 5.27
C SER A 175 1.51 -8.79 6.56
N VAL A 176 0.17 -8.75 6.47
CA VAL A 176 -0.70 -8.61 7.65
C VAL A 176 -0.54 -9.79 8.62
N LYS A 177 -0.51 -11.03 8.12
CA LYS A 177 -0.31 -12.23 8.95
C LYS A 177 1.05 -12.21 9.65
N ILE A 178 2.11 -11.83 8.94
CA ILE A 178 3.47 -11.72 9.49
C ILE A 178 3.52 -10.64 10.59
N LEU A 179 2.93 -9.46 10.35
CA LEU A 179 2.88 -8.38 11.33
C LEU A 179 2.09 -8.78 12.59
N LYS A 180 0.93 -9.42 12.44
CA LYS A 180 0.14 -9.93 13.57
C LYS A 180 0.92 -10.98 14.38
N SER A 181 1.59 -11.92 13.71
CA SER A 181 2.40 -12.95 14.36
C SER A 181 3.56 -12.34 15.15
N LYS A 182 4.26 -11.35 14.59
CA LYS A 182 5.33 -10.62 15.30
C LYS A 182 4.81 -9.87 16.52
N GLN A 183 3.65 -9.20 16.42
CA GLN A 183 3.04 -8.51 17.56
C GLN A 183 2.63 -9.49 18.67
N HIS A 184 2.07 -10.65 18.31
CA HIS A 184 1.70 -11.68 19.27
C HIS A 184 2.91 -12.26 20.00
N LYS A 185 3.99 -12.57 19.27
CA LYS A 185 5.26 -13.04 19.88
C LYS A 185 5.87 -12.01 20.83
N ALA A 186 5.86 -10.72 20.46
CA ALA A 186 6.37 -9.65 21.31
C ALA A 186 5.55 -9.50 22.61
N ALA A 187 4.22 -9.66 22.54
CA ALA A 187 3.35 -9.63 23.72
C ALA A 187 3.64 -10.80 24.68
N ILE A 188 3.83 -12.02 24.16
CA ILE A 188 4.16 -13.22 24.95
C ILE A 188 5.53 -13.07 25.64
N GLN A 189 6.55 -12.61 24.91
CA GLN A 189 7.90 -12.40 25.48
C GLN A 189 7.90 -11.32 26.58
N GLY A 190 7.13 -10.25 26.43
CA GLY A 190 6.97 -9.22 27.45
C GLY A 190 6.34 -9.77 28.74
N SER A 191 5.30 -10.59 28.62
CA SER A 191 4.61 -11.21 29.77
C SER A 191 5.49 -12.23 30.50
N SER A 192 6.27 -13.04 29.76
CA SER A 192 7.21 -14.00 30.36
C SER A 192 8.32 -13.29 31.16
N ARG A 193 8.89 -12.21 30.61
CA ARG A 193 9.94 -11.43 31.28
C ARG A 193 9.45 -10.72 32.56
N TYR A 194 8.18 -10.30 32.60
CA TYR A 194 7.57 -9.74 33.80
C TYR A 194 7.38 -10.80 34.89
N LYS A 195 6.92 -11.99 34.51
CA LYS A 195 6.72 -13.12 35.44
C LYS A 195 8.04 -13.56 36.10
N THR A 196 9.11 -13.71 35.32
CA THR A 196 10.45 -14.04 35.84
C THR A 196 11.01 -12.98 36.80
N LYS A 197 10.72 -11.69 36.57
CA LYS A 197 11.15 -10.62 37.47
C LYS A 197 10.34 -10.57 38.78
N SER A 198 9.07 -10.96 38.76
CA SER A 198 8.21 -11.00 39.94
C SER A 198 8.48 -12.19 40.85
N GLU A 199 8.97 -13.31 40.30
CA GLU A 199 9.36 -14.50 41.08
C GLU A 199 10.78 -14.38 41.69
N ALA A 200 11.58 -13.45 41.18
CA ALA A 200 12.95 -13.18 41.64
C ALA A 200 13.06 -12.00 42.64
N ALA A 201 11.92 -11.40 43.02
CA ALA A 201 11.82 -10.29 43.98
C ALA A 201 11.06 -10.75 45.22
#